data_AF-A0A351MAX2-F1
#
_entry.id   AF-A0A351MAX2-F1
#
_cell.length_a   1.000
_cell.length_b   1.000
_cell.length_c   1.000
_cell.angle_alpha   90.00
_cell.angle_beta   90.00
_cell.angle_gamma   90.00
#
_symmetry.space_group_name_H-M   'P 1'
#
loop_
_entity.id
_entity.type
_entity.pdbx_description
1 polymer ?
#
loop_
_entity_poly.entity_id
_entity_poly.type
_entity_poly.pdbx_seq_one_letter_code
_entity_poly.pdbx_strand_id
1 'polypeptide(L)'
;MTHWLSSYVIFVVVAFGSAWLADQLVGLTAPGDTCEGLLLTLTVGLMGLLFLLAIVYLRIAMAAILRERWPDFLRRRPWLHPVGVGCLVFSISTPFVFLAGPQSALAYGERVVVTEALSRSVPLQRAVEDYFARTGQLPQSLAELAVGSETAPAFSALRAVSLMPGGALRLAFGSARYPDVNARHILLVPQIEGSVLSGWDCRGGDLPAGLRPLACRASSVCEAFGYQVAADR
;
A
#
# COMPACT_ATOMS: atom_id res chain seq x y z
N MET A 1 34.16 -1.23 33.40
CA MET A 1 32.79 -1.78 33.32
C MET A 1 31.78 -0.83 32.68
N THR A 2 32.01 0.48 32.69
CA THR A 2 31.09 1.52 32.18
C THR A 2 30.94 1.59 30.66
N HIS A 3 31.96 1.23 29.87
CA HIS A 3 31.89 1.31 28.40
C HIS A 3 30.92 0.29 27.75
N TRP A 4 30.61 -0.82 28.42
CA TRP A 4 29.73 -1.87 27.86
C TRP A 4 28.23 -1.51 27.93
N LEU A 5 27.82 -0.70 28.92
CA LEU A 5 26.44 -0.23 29.04
C LEU A 5 26.09 0.79 27.94
N SER A 6 27.07 1.61 27.53
CA SER A 6 26.87 2.63 26.49
C SER A 6 26.55 2.02 25.12
N SER A 7 27.31 1.00 24.70
CA SER A 7 27.08 0.34 23.40
C SER A 7 25.74 -0.40 23.33
N TYR A 8 25.26 -0.95 24.44
CA TYR A 8 23.98 -1.66 24.48
C TYR A 8 22.78 -0.72 24.36
N VAL A 9 22.82 0.43 25.05
CA VAL A 9 21.76 1.45 24.97
C VAL A 9 21.66 2.03 23.57
N ILE A 10 22.78 2.30 22.91
CA ILE A 10 22.79 2.80 21.52
C ILE A 10 22.15 1.77 20.58
N PHE A 11 22.45 0.48 20.74
CA PHE A 11 21.87 -0.57 19.89
C PHE A 11 20.36 -0.70 20.07
N VAL A 12 19.86 -0.63 21.32
CA VAL A 12 18.42 -0.69 21.63
C VAL A 12 17.70 0.53 21.05
N VAL A 13 18.24 1.73 21.22
CA VAL A 13 17.63 2.96 20.69
C VAL A 13 17.58 2.96 19.16
N VAL A 14 18.65 2.51 18.49
CA VAL A 14 18.69 2.44 17.02
C VAL A 14 17.71 1.39 16.49
N ALA A 15 17.63 0.21 17.12
CA ALA A 15 16.74 -0.86 16.69
C ALA A 15 15.25 -0.53 16.91
N PHE A 16 14.90 0.06 18.05
CA PHE A 16 13.51 0.47 18.31
C PHE A 16 13.14 1.73 17.51
N GLY A 17 14.07 2.67 17.32
CA GLY A 17 13.85 3.85 16.49
C GLY A 17 13.63 3.50 15.02
N SER A 18 14.40 2.55 14.46
CA SER A 18 14.22 2.12 13.07
C SER A 18 12.94 1.30 12.87
N ALA A 19 12.57 0.44 13.84
CA ALA A 19 11.30 -0.29 13.79
C ALA A 19 10.09 0.64 13.87
N TRP A 20 10.11 1.64 14.77
CA TRP A 20 9.06 2.65 14.87
C TRP A 20 8.95 3.51 13.61
N LEU A 21 10.09 3.92 13.05
CA LEU A 21 10.11 4.69 11.80
C LEU A 21 9.60 3.86 10.61
N ALA A 22 9.95 2.58 10.54
CA ALA A 22 9.45 1.67 9.52
C ALA A 22 7.93 1.47 9.62
N ASP A 23 7.37 1.32 10.83
CA ASP A 23 5.93 1.20 11.06
C ASP A 23 5.17 2.47 10.63
N GLN A 24 5.70 3.65 10.98
CA GLN A 24 5.14 4.93 10.54
C GLN A 24 5.22 5.12 9.01
N LEU A 25 6.31 4.67 8.39
CA LEU A 25 6.46 4.73 6.94
C LEU A 25 5.54 3.72 6.25
N VAL A 26 5.35 2.51 6.81
CA VAL A 26 4.48 1.48 6.24
C VAL A 26 3.00 1.89 6.31
N GLY A 27 2.57 2.54 7.40
CA GLY A 27 1.21 3.07 7.53
C GLY A 27 0.87 4.21 6.55
N LEU A 28 1.88 4.91 6.04
CA LEU A 28 1.73 5.92 5.00
C LEU A 28 1.82 5.34 3.58
N THR A 29 2.25 4.09 3.45
CA THR A 29 2.55 3.50 2.15
C THR A 29 1.37 2.74 1.57
N ALA A 30 0.96 3.16 0.39
CA ALA A 30 -0.12 2.55 -0.33
C ALA A 30 0.44 1.65 -1.45
N PRO A 31 0.38 0.31 -1.34
CA PRO A 31 0.90 -0.59 -2.39
C PRO A 31 0.37 -0.21 -3.77
N GLY A 32 1.29 0.11 -4.69
CA GLY A 32 0.96 0.37 -6.09
C GLY A 32 1.87 1.35 -6.84
N ASP A 33 2.42 2.38 -6.21
CA ASP A 33 3.24 3.37 -6.92
C ASP A 33 4.67 2.85 -7.13
N THR A 34 5.17 2.88 -8.37
CA THR A 34 6.51 2.39 -8.74
C THR A 34 7.63 3.17 -8.05
N CYS A 35 7.44 4.49 -7.87
CA CYS A 35 8.35 5.33 -7.08
C CYS A 35 8.36 4.97 -5.60
N GLU A 36 7.23 4.50 -5.08
CA GLU A 36 7.08 4.14 -3.68
C GLU A 36 7.68 2.75 -3.41
N GLY A 37 7.48 1.80 -4.33
CA GLY A 37 8.21 0.53 -4.35
C GLY A 37 9.73 0.74 -4.36
N LEU A 38 10.22 1.75 -5.09
CA LEU A 38 11.63 2.10 -5.10
C LEU A 38 12.07 2.68 -3.74
N LEU A 39 11.30 3.58 -3.13
CA LEU A 39 11.60 4.13 -1.81
C LEU A 39 11.59 3.05 -0.72
N LEU A 40 10.63 2.14 -0.76
CA LEU A 40 10.49 1.02 0.17
C LEU A 40 11.63 0.01 -0.03
N THR A 41 11.99 -0.30 -1.28
CA THR A 41 13.14 -1.15 -1.61
C THR A 41 14.45 -0.51 -1.16
N LEU A 42 14.60 0.81 -1.33
CA LEU A 42 15.81 1.55 -0.98
C LEU A 42 15.94 1.72 0.54
N THR A 43 14.84 1.99 1.25
CA THR A 43 14.85 2.09 2.72
C THR A 43 15.03 0.73 3.38
N VAL A 44 14.30 -0.30 2.97
CA VAL A 44 14.48 -1.66 3.47
C VAL A 44 15.86 -2.21 3.08
N GLY A 45 16.31 -1.95 1.85
CA GLY A 45 17.63 -2.33 1.37
C GLY A 45 18.77 -1.65 2.15
N LEU A 46 18.65 -0.35 2.40
CA LEU A 46 19.62 0.42 3.19
C LEU A 46 19.64 -0.06 4.65
N MET A 47 18.47 -0.29 5.27
CA MET A 47 18.38 -0.81 6.62
C MET A 47 18.97 -2.22 6.72
N GLY A 48 18.70 -3.08 5.74
CA GLY A 48 19.32 -4.41 5.64
C GLY A 48 20.84 -4.35 5.49
N LEU A 49 21.35 -3.44 4.66
CA LEU A 49 22.79 -3.22 4.49
C LEU A 49 23.44 -2.72 5.78
N LEU A 50 22.86 -1.71 6.45
CA LEU A 50 23.35 -1.20 7.72
C LEU A 50 23.38 -2.29 8.80
N PHE A 51 22.35 -3.14 8.82
CA PHE A 51 22.29 -4.27 9.73
C PHE A 51 23.39 -5.31 9.45
N LEU A 52 23.65 -5.65 8.18
CA LEU A 52 24.75 -6.52 7.80
C LEU A 52 26.12 -5.94 8.18
N LEU A 53 26.33 -4.64 7.93
CA LEU A 53 27.56 -3.95 8.32
C LEU A 53 27.76 -3.97 9.84
N ALA A 54 26.70 -3.79 10.62
CA ALA A 54 26.75 -3.89 12.07
C ALA A 54 27.15 -5.30 12.54
N ILE A 55 26.62 -6.36 11.90
CA ILE A 55 27.01 -7.75 12.19
C ILE A 55 28.49 -7.98 11.87
N VAL A 56 28.96 -7.54 10.70
CA VAL A 56 30.37 -7.68 10.30
C VAL A 56 31.28 -6.95 11.26
N TYR A 57 30.93 -5.72 11.63
CA TYR A 57 31.66 -4.93 12.63
C TYR A 57 31.75 -5.66 13.97
N LEU A 58 30.63 -6.17 14.49
CA LEU A 58 30.59 -6.96 15.73
C LEU A 58 31.47 -8.21 15.65
N ARG A 59 31.48 -8.92 14.52
CA ARG A 59 32.35 -10.08 14.30
C ARG A 59 33.83 -9.72 14.34
N ILE A 60 34.23 -8.64 13.66
CA ILE A 60 35.62 -8.16 13.64
C ILE A 60 36.05 -7.71 15.04
N ALA A 61 35.22 -6.90 15.70
CA ALA A 61 35.49 -6.43 17.06
C ALA A 61 35.63 -7.61 18.04
N MET A 62 34.73 -8.59 17.96
CA MET A 62 34.77 -9.77 18.81
C MET A 62 35.99 -10.66 18.50
N ALA A 63 36.36 -10.82 17.23
CA ALA A 63 37.57 -11.55 16.84
C ALA A 63 38.84 -10.85 17.34
N ALA A 64 38.92 -9.52 17.28
CA ALA A 64 40.04 -8.76 17.81
C ALA A 64 40.18 -8.93 19.33
N ILE A 65 39.07 -8.81 20.08
CA ILE A 65 39.05 -9.00 21.54
C ILE A 65 39.39 -10.44 21.92
N LEU A 66 38.84 -11.42 21.19
CA LEU A 66 39.10 -12.83 21.46
C LEU A 66 40.53 -13.22 21.09
N ARG A 67 41.13 -12.64 20.06
CA ARG A 67 42.52 -12.97 19.65
C ARG A 67 43.53 -12.69 20.77
N GLU A 68 43.27 -11.73 21.65
CA GLU A 68 44.10 -11.43 22.83
C GLU A 68 43.79 -12.28 24.07
N ARG A 69 42.61 -12.93 24.19
CA ARG A 69 42.18 -13.63 25.43
C ARG A 69 41.47 -14.97 25.20
N TRP A 70 41.64 -15.60 24.04
CA TRP A 70 40.87 -16.78 23.59
C TRP A 70 40.87 -18.00 24.54
N PRO A 71 42.01 -18.42 25.14
CA PRO A 71 42.03 -19.67 25.89
C PRO A 71 41.28 -19.61 27.24
N ASP A 72 41.23 -18.45 27.88
CA ASP A 72 40.57 -18.28 29.18
C ASP A 72 39.07 -17.95 29.08
N PHE A 73 38.64 -17.35 27.97
CA PHE A 73 37.27 -16.89 27.80
C PHE A 73 36.28 -18.05 27.60
N LEU A 74 36.66 -19.07 26.81
CA LEU A 74 35.80 -20.23 26.53
C LEU A 74 35.53 -21.11 27.77
N ARG A 75 36.37 -21.04 28.80
CA ARG A 75 36.26 -21.93 29.97
C ARG A 75 35.37 -21.39 31.09
N ARG A 76 35.06 -20.09 31.12
CA ARG A 76 34.45 -19.45 32.31
C ARG A 76 32.99 -19.01 32.20
N ARG A 77 32.38 -18.92 31.01
CA ARG A 77 31.00 -18.38 30.90
C ARG A 77 30.13 -19.05 29.81
N PRO A 78 29.60 -20.26 30.05
CA PRO A 78 28.69 -20.94 29.12
C PRO A 78 27.32 -20.23 28.93
N TRP A 79 26.95 -19.32 29.83
CA TRP A 79 25.65 -18.62 29.80
C TRP A 79 25.56 -17.45 28.80
N LEU A 80 26.68 -17.01 28.19
CA LEU A 80 26.67 -15.93 27.19
C LEU A 80 26.19 -16.41 25.80
N HIS A 81 26.19 -17.71 25.54
CA HIS A 81 25.76 -18.30 24.28
C HIS A 81 24.24 -18.19 24.01
N PRO A 82 23.34 -18.54 24.95
CA PRO A 82 21.89 -18.47 24.69
C PRO A 82 21.40 -17.02 24.50
N VAL A 83 21.98 -16.04 25.21
CA VAL A 83 21.61 -14.63 25.07
C VAL A 83 22.01 -14.10 23.70
N GLY A 84 23.23 -14.42 23.24
CA GLY A 84 23.70 -14.02 21.91
C GLY A 84 22.86 -14.63 20.78
N VAL A 85 22.50 -15.90 20.90
CA VAL A 85 21.60 -16.58 19.94
C VAL A 85 20.20 -15.96 19.98
N GLY A 86 19.67 -15.67 21.17
CA GLY A 86 18.36 -15.02 21.33
C GLY A 86 18.27 -13.65 20.66
N CYS A 87 19.28 -12.79 20.84
CA CYS A 87 19.34 -11.50 20.15
C CYS A 87 19.40 -11.65 18.63
N LEU A 88 20.16 -12.63 18.14
CA LEU A 88 20.33 -12.87 16.70
C LEU A 88 19.02 -13.36 16.07
N VAL A 89 18.33 -14.30 16.73
CA VAL A 89 17.00 -14.77 16.31
C VAL A 89 15.98 -13.64 16.35
N PHE A 90 15.97 -12.83 17.41
CA PHE A 90 15.08 -11.68 17.52
C PHE A 90 15.30 -10.72 16.35
N SER A 91 16.53 -10.28 16.10
CA SER A 91 16.84 -9.35 15.01
C SER A 91 16.52 -9.90 13.61
N ILE A 92 16.65 -11.22 13.38
CA ILE A 92 16.23 -11.84 12.12
C ILE A 92 14.70 -11.88 12.02
N SER A 93 13.98 -12.10 13.12
CA SER A 93 12.52 -12.29 13.12
C SER A 93 11.72 -10.98 13.09
N THR A 94 12.22 -9.90 13.70
CA THR A 94 11.50 -8.62 13.81
C THR A 94 10.99 -8.07 12.47
N PRO A 95 11.78 -8.05 11.37
CA PRO A 95 11.31 -7.57 10.08
C PRO A 95 10.09 -8.34 9.54
N PHE A 96 10.00 -9.65 9.79
CA PHE A 96 8.91 -10.48 9.31
C PHE A 96 7.60 -10.23 10.06
N VAL A 97 7.68 -9.92 11.37
CA VAL A 97 6.49 -9.59 12.18
C VAL A 97 5.88 -8.26 11.73
N PHE A 98 6.71 -7.27 11.38
CA PHE A 98 6.23 -5.98 10.86
C PHE A 98 5.66 -6.09 9.45
N LEU A 99 6.25 -6.90 8.57
CA LEU A 99 5.69 -7.11 7.23
C LEU A 99 4.32 -7.80 7.25
N ALA A 100 4.08 -8.69 8.21
CA ALA A 100 2.84 -9.46 8.36
C ALA A 100 1.81 -8.80 9.30
N GLY A 101 2.02 -7.54 9.68
CA GLY A 101 1.14 -6.82 10.61
C GLY A 101 -0.32 -6.78 10.13
N PRO A 102 -1.30 -6.85 11.04
CA PRO A 102 -2.73 -6.91 10.69
C PRO A 102 -3.23 -5.69 9.89
N GLN A 103 -2.54 -4.55 10.03
CA GLN A 103 -2.91 -3.31 9.32
C GLN A 103 -2.69 -3.40 7.81
N SER A 104 -1.64 -4.10 7.35
CA SER A 104 -1.39 -4.25 5.91
C SER A 104 -2.44 -5.15 5.25
N ALA A 105 -2.89 -6.19 5.95
CA ALA A 105 -3.94 -7.09 5.48
C ALA A 105 -5.31 -6.40 5.38
N LEU A 106 -5.65 -5.53 6.34
CA LEU A 106 -6.89 -4.76 6.32
C LEU A 106 -6.91 -3.76 5.14
N ALA A 107 -5.86 -2.94 5.02
CA ALA A 107 -5.75 -1.96 3.93
C ALA A 107 -5.73 -2.62 2.54
N TYR A 108 -5.13 -3.81 2.43
CA TYR A 108 -5.17 -4.59 1.20
C TYR A 108 -6.59 -5.09 0.88
N GLY A 109 -7.28 -5.64 1.88
CA GLY A 109 -8.65 -6.12 1.73
C GLY A 109 -9.62 -5.04 1.25
N GLU A 110 -9.49 -3.82 1.76
CA GLU A 110 -10.29 -2.66 1.34
C GLU A 110 -10.12 -2.33 -0.13
N ARG A 111 -8.87 -2.35 -0.63
CA ARG A 111 -8.56 -2.08 -2.03
C ARG A 111 -9.06 -3.17 -2.95
N VAL A 112 -9.03 -4.42 -2.51
CA VAL A 112 -9.61 -5.54 -3.27
C VAL A 112 -11.10 -5.30 -3.48
N VAL A 113 -11.84 -4.88 -2.44
CA VAL A 113 -13.27 -4.55 -2.56
C VAL A 113 -13.50 -3.40 -3.56
N VAL A 114 -12.72 -2.33 -3.47
CA VAL A 114 -12.83 -1.19 -4.40
C VAL A 114 -12.51 -1.62 -5.85
N THR A 115 -11.47 -2.43 -6.04
CA THR A 115 -11.03 -2.91 -7.36
C THR A 115 -12.06 -3.86 -7.97
N GLU A 116 -12.65 -4.74 -7.17
CA GLU A 116 -13.73 -5.62 -7.59
C GLU A 116 -14.98 -4.81 -8.01
N ALA A 117 -15.36 -3.81 -7.22
CA ALA A 117 -16.47 -2.92 -7.56
C ALA A 117 -16.22 -2.15 -8.86
N LEU A 118 -14.99 -1.69 -9.10
CA LEU A 118 -14.63 -0.98 -10.33
C LEU A 118 -14.62 -1.91 -11.56
N SER A 119 -14.08 -3.13 -11.45
CA SER A 119 -14.10 -4.08 -12.56
C SER A 119 -15.54 -4.44 -12.97
N ARG A 120 -16.46 -4.53 -12.01
CA ARG A 120 -17.90 -4.74 -12.26
C ARG A 120 -18.59 -3.54 -12.92
N SER A 121 -18.01 -2.34 -12.85
CA SER A 121 -18.58 -1.15 -13.52
C SER A 121 -18.24 -1.06 -15.01
N VAL A 122 -17.28 -1.85 -15.50
CA VAL A 122 -16.82 -1.79 -16.91
C VAL A 122 -17.95 -2.03 -17.93
N PRO A 123 -18.87 -3.00 -17.75
CA PRO A 123 -19.99 -3.16 -18.68
C PRO A 123 -20.93 -1.94 -18.71
N LEU A 124 -21.12 -1.25 -17.58
CA LEU A 124 -21.93 -0.04 -17.51
C LEU A 124 -21.24 1.14 -18.21
N GLN A 125 -19.92 1.27 -18.05
CA GLN A 125 -19.13 2.27 -18.77
C GLN A 125 -19.28 2.08 -20.30
N ARG A 126 -19.14 0.84 -20.78
CA ARG A 126 -19.36 0.51 -22.20
C ARG A 126 -20.79 0.81 -22.66
N ALA A 127 -21.80 0.54 -21.83
CA ALA A 127 -23.18 0.87 -22.18
C ALA A 127 -23.40 2.39 -22.31
N VAL A 128 -22.75 3.20 -21.47
CA VAL A 128 -22.77 4.67 -21.57
C VAL A 128 -22.05 5.14 -22.83
N GLU A 129 -20.88 4.57 -23.13
CA GLU A 129 -20.12 4.83 -24.36
C GLU A 129 -20.95 4.53 -25.61
N ASP A 130 -21.56 3.35 -25.67
CA ASP A 130 -22.42 2.90 -26.77
C ASP A 130 -23.65 3.81 -26.93
N TYR A 131 -24.26 4.23 -25.82
CA TYR A 131 -25.39 5.17 -25.84
C TYR A 131 -24.97 6.54 -26.40
N PHE A 132 -23.83 7.06 -25.95
CA PHE A 132 -23.28 8.33 -26.42
C PHE A 132 -22.91 8.27 -27.89
N ALA A 133 -22.28 7.19 -28.35
CA ALA A 133 -21.91 7.01 -29.75
C ALA A 133 -23.13 6.97 -30.69
N ARG A 134 -24.26 6.42 -30.24
CA ARG A 134 -25.50 6.37 -31.03
C ARG A 134 -26.29 7.67 -31.04
N THR A 135 -26.33 8.39 -29.92
CA THR A 135 -27.25 9.52 -29.72
C THR A 135 -26.57 10.88 -29.74
N GLY A 136 -25.26 10.93 -29.54
CA GLY A 136 -24.50 12.15 -29.29
C GLY A 136 -24.81 12.81 -27.94
N GLN A 137 -25.58 12.15 -27.06
CA GLN A 137 -25.98 12.66 -25.75
C GLN A 137 -25.63 11.65 -24.67
N LEU A 138 -25.31 12.15 -23.47
CA LEU A 138 -25.10 11.27 -22.32
C LEU A 138 -26.45 10.81 -21.75
N PRO A 139 -26.54 9.55 -21.29
CA PRO A 139 -27.77 9.04 -20.70
C PRO A 139 -28.10 9.82 -19.43
N GLN A 140 -29.39 10.05 -19.19
CA GLN A 140 -29.87 10.72 -17.97
C GLN A 140 -30.27 9.73 -16.88
N SER A 141 -30.54 8.48 -17.25
CA SER A 141 -30.94 7.41 -16.34
C SER A 141 -30.35 6.05 -16.74
N LEU A 142 -30.26 5.13 -15.78
CA LEU A 142 -29.86 3.74 -16.07
C LEU A 142 -30.86 3.01 -16.98
N ALA A 143 -32.13 3.42 -16.97
CA ALA A 143 -33.18 2.81 -17.81
C ALA A 143 -32.93 3.02 -19.31
N GLU A 144 -32.31 4.14 -19.70
CA GLU A 144 -31.95 4.44 -21.08
C GLU A 144 -30.87 3.50 -21.64
N LEU A 145 -30.04 2.92 -20.77
CA LEU A 145 -28.93 2.07 -21.19
C LEU A 145 -29.40 0.68 -21.65
N ALA A 146 -30.67 0.32 -21.41
CA ALA A 146 -31.23 -1.02 -21.67
C ALA A 146 -30.42 -2.18 -21.05
N VAL A 147 -29.48 -1.86 -20.15
CA VAL A 147 -28.90 -2.82 -19.22
C VAL A 147 -30.05 -3.13 -18.29
N GLY A 148 -30.52 -4.38 -18.28
CA GLY A 148 -31.70 -4.77 -17.52
C GLY A 148 -31.66 -4.18 -16.11
N SER A 149 -32.82 -3.93 -15.51
CA SER A 149 -32.87 -3.54 -14.09
C SER A 149 -32.40 -4.72 -13.25
N GLU A 150 -31.10 -5.03 -13.29
CA GLU A 150 -30.40 -5.78 -12.27
C GLU A 150 -30.47 -4.87 -11.04
N THR A 151 -31.64 -4.94 -10.41
CA THR A 151 -31.82 -4.92 -8.96
C THR A 151 -30.50 -5.36 -8.37
N ALA A 152 -29.76 -4.36 -7.87
CA ALA A 152 -28.37 -4.45 -7.46
C ALA A 152 -28.06 -5.88 -7.07
N PRO A 153 -27.35 -6.65 -7.91
CA PRO A 153 -27.01 -7.99 -7.49
C PRO A 153 -26.26 -7.78 -6.18
N ALA A 154 -26.59 -8.57 -5.16
CA ALA A 154 -25.99 -8.49 -3.84
C ALA A 154 -24.51 -8.86 -3.93
N PHE A 155 -23.76 -8.05 -4.65
CA PHE A 155 -22.35 -8.14 -4.87
C PHE A 155 -21.73 -7.61 -3.61
N SER A 156 -20.92 -8.43 -2.97
CA SER A 156 -20.35 -8.14 -1.65
C SER A 156 -19.53 -6.85 -1.55
N ALA A 157 -19.26 -6.19 -2.68
CA ALA A 157 -18.52 -4.94 -2.78
C ALA A 157 -19.38 -3.70 -3.08
N LEU A 158 -20.50 -3.83 -3.79
CA LEU A 158 -21.34 -2.70 -4.24
C LEU A 158 -22.70 -2.75 -3.57
N ARG A 159 -23.05 -1.66 -2.89
CA ARG A 159 -24.38 -1.45 -2.31
C ARG A 159 -25.36 -0.92 -3.34
N ALA A 160 -24.91 0.01 -4.18
CA ALA A 160 -25.76 0.64 -5.18
C ALA A 160 -24.92 1.22 -6.32
N VAL A 161 -25.53 1.26 -7.51
CA VAL A 161 -25.00 1.99 -8.66
C VAL A 161 -26.09 2.93 -9.14
N SER A 162 -25.75 4.20 -9.37
CA SER A 162 -26.68 5.20 -9.87
C SER A 162 -26.00 6.09 -10.92
N LEU A 163 -26.77 6.51 -11.92
CA LEU A 163 -26.32 7.48 -12.91
C LEU A 163 -26.66 8.90 -12.42
N MET A 164 -25.68 9.79 -12.45
CA MET A 164 -25.80 11.19 -12.08
C MET A 164 -25.98 12.06 -13.34
N PRO A 165 -26.45 13.32 -13.22
CA PRO A 165 -26.45 14.27 -14.33
C PRO A 165 -25.08 14.36 -15.00
N GLY A 166 -25.08 14.42 -16.34
CA GLY A 166 -23.85 14.40 -17.13
C GLY A 166 -23.22 13.01 -17.28
N GLY A 167 -24.02 11.93 -17.20
CA GLY A 167 -23.58 10.56 -17.49
C GLY A 167 -22.58 9.97 -16.49
N ALA A 168 -22.33 10.64 -15.36
CA ALA A 168 -21.39 10.15 -14.37
C ALA A 168 -21.96 8.97 -13.57
N LEU A 169 -21.19 7.89 -13.43
CA LEU A 169 -21.57 6.73 -12.65
C LEU A 169 -21.14 6.92 -11.19
N ARG A 170 -22.09 6.84 -10.27
CA ARG A 170 -21.83 6.81 -8.84
C ARG A 170 -21.89 5.36 -8.35
N LEU A 171 -20.76 4.86 -7.86
CA LEU A 171 -20.64 3.52 -7.30
C LEU A 171 -20.58 3.62 -5.78
N ALA A 172 -21.63 3.21 -5.08
CA ALA A 172 -21.66 3.18 -3.62
C ALA A 172 -21.23 1.82 -3.11
N PHE A 173 -20.20 1.77 -2.28
CA PHE A 173 -19.67 0.52 -1.73
C PHE A 173 -20.49 0.04 -0.54
N GLY A 174 -20.56 -1.28 -0.39
CA GLY A 174 -21.21 -1.94 0.73
C GLY A 174 -20.38 -3.11 1.21
N SER A 175 -19.68 -2.95 2.34
CA SER A 175 -18.91 -4.05 2.94
C SER A 175 -19.11 -4.07 4.44
N ALA A 176 -19.62 -5.19 4.97
CA ALA A 176 -19.74 -5.38 6.41
C ALA A 176 -18.37 -5.59 7.10
N ARG A 177 -17.37 -6.07 6.34
CA ARG A 177 -16.03 -6.37 6.85
C ARG A 177 -15.14 -5.13 6.95
N TYR A 178 -15.36 -4.15 6.07
CA TYR A 178 -14.51 -2.97 5.95
C TYR A 178 -15.33 -1.68 6.14
N PRO A 179 -15.42 -1.17 7.39
CA PRO A 179 -16.28 -0.03 7.70
C PRO A 179 -15.83 1.27 7.03
N ASP A 180 -14.54 1.44 6.76
CA ASP A 180 -14.02 2.66 6.13
C ASP A 180 -14.38 2.77 4.64
N VAL A 181 -14.61 1.63 3.98
CA VAL A 181 -15.12 1.54 2.60
C VAL A 181 -16.66 1.58 2.59
N ASN A 182 -17.30 1.05 3.63
CA ASN A 182 -18.75 0.95 3.68
C ASN A 182 -19.44 2.32 3.57
N ALA A 183 -20.47 2.40 2.74
CA ALA A 183 -21.22 3.62 2.46
C ALA A 183 -20.45 4.76 1.78
N ARG A 184 -19.15 4.60 1.49
CA ARG A 184 -18.40 5.48 0.61
C ARG A 184 -18.81 5.26 -0.84
N HIS A 185 -18.39 6.17 -1.70
CA HIS A 185 -18.61 6.08 -3.13
C HIS A 185 -17.45 6.67 -3.93
N ILE A 186 -17.30 6.16 -5.13
CA ILE A 186 -16.44 6.72 -6.17
C ILE A 186 -17.33 7.22 -7.31
N LEU A 187 -16.94 8.33 -7.94
CA LEU A 187 -17.59 8.85 -9.13
C LEU A 187 -16.72 8.56 -10.33
N LEU A 188 -17.30 7.95 -11.36
CA LEU A 188 -16.69 7.77 -12.67
C LEU A 188 -17.32 8.79 -13.61
N VAL A 189 -16.56 9.79 -14.02
CA VAL A 189 -17.01 10.89 -14.87
C VAL A 189 -16.47 10.67 -16.28
N PRO A 190 -17.33 10.51 -17.30
CA PRO A 190 -16.86 10.37 -18.67
C PRO A 190 -16.13 11.63 -19.11
N GLN A 191 -14.96 11.47 -19.71
CA GLN A 191 -14.18 12.54 -20.34
C GLN A 191 -14.54 12.59 -21.82
N ILE A 192 -14.98 13.74 -22.30
CA ILE A 192 -15.43 13.94 -23.68
C ILE A 192 -14.49 14.92 -24.36
N GLU A 193 -13.90 14.49 -25.48
CA GLU A 193 -13.06 15.29 -26.35
C GLU A 193 -13.73 15.41 -27.72
N GLY A 194 -14.42 16.54 -27.94
CA GLY A 194 -15.25 16.73 -29.12
C GLY A 194 -16.46 15.82 -29.12
N SER A 195 -16.54 14.89 -30.07
CA SER A 195 -17.63 13.91 -30.21
C SER A 195 -17.24 12.50 -29.78
N VAL A 196 -16.10 12.34 -29.10
CA VAL A 196 -15.58 11.02 -28.67
C VAL A 196 -15.39 11.02 -27.16
N LEU A 197 -15.77 9.94 -26.51
CA LEU A 197 -15.47 9.69 -25.10
C LEU A 197 -14.02 9.18 -25.03
N SER A 198 -13.11 9.98 -24.47
CA SER A 198 -11.67 9.69 -24.42
C SER A 198 -11.26 8.84 -23.21
N GLY A 199 -12.09 8.80 -22.18
CA GLY A 199 -11.88 7.93 -21.03
C GLY A 199 -12.80 8.24 -19.86
N TRP A 200 -12.45 7.73 -18.67
CA TRP A 200 -13.20 7.92 -17.43
C TRP A 200 -12.30 8.51 -16.35
N ASP A 201 -12.72 9.62 -15.77
CA ASP A 201 -12.08 10.19 -14.59
C ASP A 201 -12.73 9.59 -13.33
N CYS A 202 -11.95 8.88 -12.54
CA CYS A 202 -12.37 8.25 -11.30
C CYS A 202 -11.88 8.97 -10.03
N ARG A 203 -11.47 10.25 -10.14
CA ARG A 203 -10.97 11.04 -9.00
C ARG A 203 -12.10 11.70 -8.17
N GLY A 204 -13.37 11.55 -8.55
CA GLY A 204 -14.50 12.10 -7.79
C GLY A 204 -14.98 11.19 -6.65
N GLY A 205 -15.87 11.70 -5.81
CA GLY A 205 -16.49 10.97 -4.69
C GLY A 205 -15.80 11.18 -3.34
N ASP A 206 -16.26 10.45 -2.32
CA ASP A 206 -15.80 10.57 -0.93
C ASP A 206 -14.88 9.43 -0.47
N LEU A 207 -14.54 8.50 -1.36
CA LEU A 207 -13.57 7.46 -1.07
C LEU A 207 -12.17 8.08 -0.82
N PRO A 208 -11.49 7.79 0.30
CA PRO A 208 -10.15 8.31 0.57
C PRO A 208 -9.12 7.94 -0.51
N ALA A 209 -8.18 8.84 -0.80
CA ALA A 209 -7.18 8.62 -1.85
C ALA A 209 -6.35 7.33 -1.67
N GLY A 210 -6.00 6.99 -0.42
CA GLY A 210 -5.25 5.76 -0.10
C GLY A 210 -6.01 4.46 -0.40
N LEU A 211 -7.34 4.51 -0.51
CA LEU A 211 -8.19 3.35 -0.85
C LEU A 211 -8.53 3.28 -2.34
N ARG A 212 -8.30 4.35 -3.09
CA ARG A 212 -8.49 4.37 -4.54
C ARG A 212 -7.40 3.56 -5.24
N PRO A 213 -7.68 2.89 -6.37
CA PRO A 213 -6.64 2.36 -7.24
C PRO A 213 -5.77 3.50 -7.77
N LEU A 214 -4.53 3.17 -8.15
CA LEU A 214 -3.56 4.14 -8.66
C LEU A 214 -4.09 4.97 -9.82
N ALA A 215 -4.78 4.33 -10.76
CA ALA A 215 -5.38 4.99 -11.91
C ALA A 215 -6.41 6.08 -11.52
N CYS A 216 -6.95 6.03 -10.31
CA CYS A 216 -7.95 6.97 -9.78
C CYS A 216 -7.37 7.96 -8.77
N ARG A 217 -6.06 7.95 -8.55
CA ARG A 217 -5.37 8.95 -7.72
C ARG A 217 -4.95 10.10 -8.61
N ALA A 218 -5.04 11.33 -8.11
CA ALA A 218 -4.34 12.43 -8.74
C ALA A 218 -2.84 12.08 -8.66
N SER A 219 -2.16 12.01 -9.80
CA SER A 219 -0.75 11.63 -9.95
C SER A 219 0.19 12.71 -9.38
N SER A 220 0.03 13.08 -8.11
CA SER A 220 0.68 14.28 -7.58
C SER A 220 2.09 14.05 -7.05
N VAL A 221 2.66 12.86 -7.18
CA VAL A 221 4.04 12.59 -6.73
C VAL A 221 5.02 12.60 -7.90
N CYS A 222 4.72 11.92 -9.02
CA CYS A 222 5.61 11.92 -10.18
C CYS A 222 5.65 13.27 -10.91
N GLU A 223 4.53 14.00 -10.97
CA GLU A 223 4.49 15.37 -11.52
C GLU A 223 5.39 16.33 -10.73
N ALA A 224 5.44 16.18 -9.39
CA ALA A 224 6.30 17.02 -8.55
C ALA A 224 7.80 16.79 -8.80
N PHE A 225 8.18 15.59 -9.28
CA PHE A 225 9.55 15.24 -9.67
C PHE A 225 9.81 15.39 -11.18
N GLY A 226 8.86 15.94 -11.95
CA GLY A 226 9.01 16.15 -13.39
C GLY A 226 9.03 14.88 -14.22
N TYR A 227 8.63 13.73 -13.65
CA TYR A 227 8.54 12.48 -14.37
C TYR A 227 7.16 12.39 -15.03
N GLN A 228 7.10 12.73 -16.32
CA GLN A 228 5.91 12.47 -17.14
C GLN A 228 5.77 10.96 -17.33
N VAL A 229 4.81 10.35 -16.64
CA VAL A 229 4.36 9.01 -16.99
C VAL A 229 3.68 9.14 -18.34
N ALA A 230 4.26 8.54 -19.38
CA ALA A 230 3.61 8.46 -20.67
C ALA A 230 2.23 7.83 -20.45
N ALA A 231 1.17 8.60 -20.70
CA ALA A 231 -0.18 8.06 -20.69
C ALA A 231 -0.23 7.02 -21.81
N ASP A 232 -0.19 5.73 -21.44
CA ASP A 232 -0.46 4.65 -22.39
C ASP A 232 -1.87 4.89 -22.94
N ARG A 233 -1.92 5.15 -24.25
CA ARG A 233 -3.13 5.32 -25.05
C ARG A 233 -3.69 3.96 -25.46
#